data_AF-A0JUN6-F1
#
_entry.id   AF-A0JUN6-F1
#
_cell.length_a   1.000
_cell.length_b   1.000
_cell.length_c   1.000
_cell.angle_alpha   90.00
_cell.angle_beta   90.00
_cell.angle_gamma   90.00
#
_symmetry.space_group_name_H-M   'P 1'
#
loop_
_entity.id
_entity.type
_entity.pdbx_description
1 polymer ?
#
loop_
_entity_poly.entity_id
_entity_poly.type
_entity_poly.pdbx_seq_one_letter_code
_entity_poly.pdbx_strand_id
1 'polypeptide(L)'
;MGKRPPGGALQTETMTDSKTCHVDTLPRIKAAGQSCSECPFRKSNIDRPHFNDQYSQTEFTRLWRSIAVEGKFFGCHLTDADYHPVPQESLDMGYQKPADIGARRECAGSVALIRREMRLAESYPNHATYIKARPAGLSKHAFLVLSKRLKGMMEPPVRFAVKPDESDVIDPMERIDTTSFEWAVNTEGAAAILLAIESVIGSLCECPVCTNHTTAHKARPFLTAEGMAVDADEELHGLLSSMSAAGIQTMDSCINMADALEKLWPERTATLVRAPIGKMNYSSMIRSRAAHIRYSNGPAADAFTRAASAFSGVEVSSSGPVTQIVFQPKHIPALTAAAKR
;
A
#
# COMPACT_ATOMS: atom_id res chain seq x y z
N MET A 1 14.09 -15.14 68.43
CA MET A 1 15.16 -15.76 67.61
C MET A 1 14.49 -16.58 66.51
N GLY A 2 14.48 -16.08 65.28
CA GLY A 2 13.97 -16.80 64.11
C GLY A 2 14.75 -16.34 62.88
N LYS A 3 15.49 -17.26 62.26
CA LYS A 3 16.44 -17.00 61.16
C LYS A 3 15.69 -16.61 59.88
N ARG A 4 16.11 -15.52 59.21
CA ARG A 4 15.73 -15.21 57.82
C ARG A 4 16.49 -16.13 56.85
N PRO A 5 15.87 -16.67 55.79
CA PRO A 5 16.60 -17.33 54.71
C PRO A 5 17.21 -16.29 53.74
N PRO A 6 18.33 -16.63 53.07
CA PRO A 6 19.05 -15.71 52.18
C PRO A 6 18.36 -15.62 50.81
N GLY A 7 18.61 -14.50 50.13
CA GLY A 7 17.96 -14.09 48.89
C GLY A 7 18.11 -15.08 47.74
N GLY A 8 16.98 -15.34 47.07
CA GLY A 8 16.94 -15.82 45.69
C GLY A 8 16.96 -14.63 44.75
N ALA A 9 17.93 -14.60 43.84
CA ALA A 9 18.06 -13.59 42.80
C ALA A 9 16.79 -13.51 41.94
N LEU A 10 16.37 -12.28 41.61
CA LEU A 10 15.42 -12.03 40.54
C LEU A 10 16.01 -12.60 39.25
N GLN A 11 15.42 -13.68 38.75
CA GLN A 11 15.56 -14.04 37.35
C GLN A 11 14.75 -13.02 36.55
N THR A 12 15.47 -12.08 35.94
CA THR A 12 14.97 -11.30 34.82
C THR A 12 14.79 -12.25 33.64
N GLU A 13 13.60 -12.85 33.54
CA GLU A 13 13.17 -13.44 32.27
C GLU A 13 13.04 -12.31 31.26
N THR A 14 14.02 -12.25 30.37
CA THR A 14 13.99 -11.50 29.14
C THR A 14 12.73 -11.89 28.37
N MET A 15 11.76 -10.97 28.26
CA MET A 15 10.66 -11.05 27.31
C MET A 15 11.20 -10.90 25.88
N THR A 16 11.81 -11.97 25.36
CA THR A 16 12.15 -12.11 23.95
C THR A 16 11.16 -13.08 23.35
N ASP A 17 9.97 -12.58 23.02
CA ASP A 17 9.11 -13.15 21.99
C ASP A 17 7.99 -12.14 21.69
N SER A 18 8.31 -11.10 20.92
CA SER A 18 7.26 -10.36 20.22
C SER A 18 6.70 -11.28 19.14
N LYS A 19 5.77 -12.16 19.52
CA LYS A 19 4.87 -12.82 18.59
C LYS A 19 4.03 -11.73 17.94
N THR A 20 4.56 -11.09 16.91
CA THR A 20 3.75 -10.36 15.95
C THR A 20 2.85 -11.40 15.29
N CYS A 21 1.66 -11.63 15.86
CA CYS A 21 0.60 -12.34 15.15
C CYS A 21 0.41 -11.60 13.84
N HIS A 22 0.67 -12.28 12.72
CA HIS A 22 0.33 -11.72 11.41
C HIS A 22 -1.15 -11.31 11.46
N VAL A 23 -1.46 -10.06 11.12
CA VAL A 23 -2.82 -9.51 11.24
C VAL A 23 -3.86 -10.35 10.47
N ASP A 24 -3.43 -11.06 9.43
CA ASP A 24 -4.25 -12.02 8.68
C ASP A 24 -4.54 -13.34 9.41
N THR A 25 -3.79 -13.64 10.47
CA THR A 25 -3.99 -14.82 11.34
C THR A 25 -4.81 -14.50 12.58
N LEU A 26 -5.11 -13.23 12.86
CA LEU A 26 -5.99 -12.85 13.96
C LEU A 26 -7.45 -13.24 13.66
N PRO A 27 -8.18 -13.80 14.64
CA PRO A 27 -9.59 -14.12 14.45
C PRO A 27 -10.38 -12.86 14.15
N ARG A 28 -11.25 -12.94 13.14
CA ARG A 28 -12.14 -11.83 12.76
C ARG A 28 -13.39 -11.89 13.63
N ILE A 29 -13.64 -10.82 14.38
CA ILE A 29 -14.78 -10.72 15.29
C ILE A 29 -15.84 -9.76 14.76
N LYS A 30 -17.06 -9.93 15.28
CA LYS A 30 -18.28 -9.21 14.88
C LYS A 30 -18.06 -7.69 14.88
N ALA A 31 -18.67 -6.99 13.92
CA ALA A 31 -18.68 -5.53 13.90
C ALA A 31 -19.34 -4.95 15.16
N ALA A 32 -18.91 -3.74 15.55
CA ALA A 32 -19.59 -2.98 16.60
C ALA A 32 -21.03 -2.63 16.15
N GLY A 33 -21.92 -2.36 17.10
CA GLY A 33 -23.31 -1.99 16.81
C GLY A 33 -23.45 -0.60 16.16
N GLN A 34 -22.45 0.27 16.33
CA GLN A 34 -22.45 1.64 15.81
C GLN A 34 -21.07 2.00 15.25
N SER A 35 -21.07 2.87 14.23
CA SER A 35 -19.87 3.50 13.69
C SER A 35 -19.21 4.40 14.74
N CYS A 36 -17.89 4.32 14.90
CA CYS A 36 -17.17 5.23 15.79
C CYS A 36 -17.07 6.64 15.22
N SER A 37 -16.63 7.61 16.04
CA SER A 37 -16.33 8.99 15.63
C SER A 37 -15.40 9.12 14.43
N GLU A 38 -14.53 8.14 14.20
CA GLU A 38 -13.46 8.20 13.19
C GLU A 38 -13.75 7.36 11.93
N CYS A 39 -14.94 6.75 11.85
CA CYS A 39 -15.27 5.85 10.75
C CYS A 39 -15.30 6.61 9.40
N PRO A 40 -14.56 6.17 8.36
CA PRO A 40 -14.48 6.88 7.08
C PRO A 40 -15.78 6.82 6.26
N PHE A 41 -16.71 5.92 6.64
CA PHE A 41 -18.01 5.80 5.99
C PHE A 41 -19.07 6.76 6.57
N ARG A 42 -18.73 7.55 7.61
CA ARG A 42 -19.67 8.49 8.23
C ARG A 42 -19.78 9.79 7.45
N LYS A 43 -21.00 10.33 7.36
CA LYS A 43 -21.26 11.63 6.75
C LYS A 43 -20.50 12.76 7.45
N SER A 44 -20.40 12.71 8.79
CA SER A 44 -19.71 13.74 9.58
C SER A 44 -18.20 13.81 9.36
N ASN A 45 -17.61 12.78 8.72
CA ASN A 45 -16.18 12.72 8.45
C ASN A 45 -15.84 13.06 7.00
N ILE A 46 -16.83 13.42 6.18
CA ILE A 46 -16.60 13.84 4.79
C ILE A 46 -15.57 14.98 4.74
N ASP A 47 -14.49 14.75 3.99
CA ASP A 47 -13.43 15.73 3.70
C ASP A 47 -12.80 16.38 4.94
N ARG A 48 -12.95 15.71 6.10
CA ARG A 48 -12.32 16.12 7.34
C ARG A 48 -10.80 16.07 7.16
N PRO A 49 -10.05 17.12 7.54
CA PRO A 49 -8.59 17.09 7.47
C PRO A 49 -8.02 15.89 8.24
N HIS A 50 -7.12 15.16 7.59
CA HIS A 50 -6.41 14.02 8.15
C HIS A 50 -5.04 13.87 7.49
N PHE A 51 -4.07 13.35 8.23
CA PHE A 51 -2.67 13.31 7.80
C PHE A 51 -2.37 12.37 6.62
N ASN A 52 -3.29 11.45 6.29
CA ASN A 52 -3.13 10.43 5.25
C ASN A 52 -4.35 10.33 4.31
N ASP A 53 -5.11 11.42 4.15
CA ASP A 53 -6.26 11.49 3.24
C ASP A 53 -7.37 10.44 3.50
N GLN A 54 -7.43 9.86 4.71
CA GLN A 54 -8.40 8.83 5.10
C GLN A 54 -9.87 9.21 4.85
N TYR A 55 -10.15 10.51 4.85
CA TYR A 55 -11.49 11.08 4.68
C TYR A 55 -11.72 11.71 3.30
N SER A 56 -10.73 11.60 2.42
CA SER A 56 -10.81 12.11 1.05
C SER A 56 -11.82 11.35 0.20
N GLN A 57 -12.24 11.99 -0.88
CA GLN A 57 -13.01 11.38 -1.95
C GLN A 57 -12.34 10.11 -2.51
N THR A 58 -11.05 10.22 -2.83
CA THR A 58 -10.26 9.15 -3.45
C THR A 58 -10.22 7.92 -2.57
N GLU A 59 -9.96 8.10 -1.28
CA GLU A 59 -9.91 6.99 -0.33
C GLU A 59 -11.29 6.34 -0.16
N PHE A 60 -12.36 7.13 -0.06
CA PHE A 60 -13.71 6.59 0.00
C PHE A 60 -14.06 5.76 -1.25
N THR A 61 -13.77 6.29 -2.45
CA THR A 61 -13.97 5.57 -3.72
C THR A 61 -13.22 4.23 -3.70
N ARG A 62 -11.94 4.24 -3.29
CA ARG A 62 -11.09 3.05 -3.20
C ARG A 62 -11.67 2.00 -2.24
N LEU A 63 -12.03 2.43 -1.03
CA LEU A 63 -12.61 1.57 0.01
C LEU A 63 -13.92 0.97 -0.45
N TRP A 64 -14.83 1.80 -0.96
CA TRP A 64 -16.14 1.32 -1.37
C TRP A 64 -16.06 0.42 -2.61
N ARG A 65 -15.23 0.73 -3.61
CA ARG A 65 -15.02 -0.14 -4.77
C ARG A 65 -14.56 -1.54 -4.36
N SER A 66 -13.67 -1.65 -3.38
CA SER A 66 -13.21 -2.94 -2.86
C SER A 66 -14.36 -3.78 -2.30
N ILE A 67 -15.35 -3.14 -1.67
CA ILE A 67 -16.53 -3.80 -1.12
C ILE A 67 -17.54 -4.09 -2.24
N ALA A 68 -17.91 -3.06 -3.00
CA ALA A 68 -19.00 -3.07 -3.95
C ALA A 68 -18.71 -3.86 -5.22
N VAL A 69 -17.46 -3.88 -5.67
CA VAL A 69 -17.08 -4.60 -6.88
C VAL A 69 -16.47 -5.95 -6.54
N GLU A 70 -15.54 -5.98 -5.58
CA GLU A 70 -14.71 -7.16 -5.28
C GLU A 70 -15.25 -8.01 -4.12
N GLY A 71 -16.28 -7.54 -3.39
CA GLY A 71 -16.83 -8.27 -2.25
C GLY A 71 -15.89 -8.35 -1.04
N LYS A 72 -14.86 -7.49 -0.98
CA LYS A 72 -13.93 -7.44 0.16
C LYS A 72 -14.65 -6.95 1.41
N PHE A 73 -14.07 -7.29 2.56
CA PHE A 73 -14.48 -6.78 3.86
C PHE A 73 -13.46 -5.76 4.33
N PHE A 74 -13.89 -4.83 5.18
CA PHE A 74 -13.03 -3.79 5.71
C PHE A 74 -12.98 -3.89 7.23
N GLY A 75 -11.76 -4.00 7.77
CA GLY A 75 -11.50 -3.96 9.20
C GLY A 75 -11.79 -2.58 9.77
N CYS A 76 -12.02 -2.50 11.07
CA CYS A 76 -12.01 -1.23 11.78
C CYS A 76 -10.59 -0.70 11.73
N HIS A 77 -10.40 0.53 11.23
CA HIS A 77 -9.07 1.17 11.18
C HIS A 77 -8.45 1.28 12.58
N LEU A 78 -9.31 1.37 13.61
CA LEU A 78 -8.91 1.26 15.01
C LEU A 78 -8.31 -0.13 15.32
N THR A 79 -8.91 -1.23 14.92
CA THR A 79 -8.35 -2.56 15.22
C THR A 79 -7.19 -2.98 14.31
N ASP A 80 -6.88 -2.19 13.29
CA ASP A 80 -5.71 -2.37 12.44
C ASP A 80 -4.50 -1.57 12.95
N ALA A 81 -4.47 -1.23 14.25
CA ALA A 81 -3.42 -0.45 14.91
C ALA A 81 -2.01 -1.08 14.86
N ASP A 82 -1.89 -2.32 14.41
CA ASP A 82 -0.60 -2.99 14.11
C ASP A 82 -0.06 -2.66 12.72
N TYR A 83 -0.92 -2.22 11.79
CA TYR A 83 -0.53 -1.91 10.40
C TYR A 83 -0.04 -0.47 10.24
N HIS A 84 -0.51 0.43 11.10
CA HIS A 84 -0.20 1.85 11.01
C HIS A 84 0.17 2.39 12.39
N PRO A 85 1.46 2.71 12.67
CA PRO A 85 1.77 3.52 13.82
C PRO A 85 0.93 4.80 13.72
N VAL A 86 0.23 5.17 14.80
CA VAL A 86 -0.48 6.45 14.87
C VAL A 86 0.61 7.53 14.94
N PRO A 87 0.83 8.30 13.87
CA PRO A 87 1.90 9.27 13.88
C PRO A 87 1.58 10.40 14.85
N GLN A 88 2.62 11.10 15.32
CA GLN A 88 2.47 12.15 16.34
C GLN A 88 1.44 13.21 15.93
N GLU A 89 1.41 13.55 14.64
CA GLU A 89 0.47 14.50 14.06
C GLU A 89 -1.00 14.08 14.29
N SER A 90 -1.32 12.79 14.33
CA SER A 90 -2.67 12.31 14.64
C SER A 90 -3.00 12.43 16.12
N LEU A 91 -2.03 12.14 16.99
CA LEU A 91 -2.19 12.31 18.43
C LEU A 91 -2.45 13.79 18.76
N ASP A 92 -1.73 14.69 18.08
CA ASP A 92 -1.88 16.14 18.21
C ASP A 92 -3.27 16.62 17.72
N MET A 93 -3.87 15.91 16.76
CA MET A 93 -5.25 16.12 16.29
C MET A 93 -6.31 15.47 17.21
N GLY A 94 -5.90 14.84 18.31
CA GLY A 94 -6.79 14.21 19.29
C GLY A 94 -7.23 12.79 18.94
N TYR A 95 -6.63 12.16 17.92
CA TYR A 95 -6.89 10.75 17.61
C TYR A 95 -6.21 9.87 18.65
N GLN A 96 -6.88 8.78 19.05
CA GLN A 96 -6.32 7.85 20.03
C GLN A 96 -5.99 6.52 19.36
N LYS A 97 -4.78 6.00 19.64
CA LYS A 97 -4.50 4.58 19.36
C LYS A 97 -5.47 3.76 20.21
N PRO A 98 -6.31 2.92 19.60
CA PRO A 98 -7.17 2.04 20.37
C PRO A 98 -6.31 1.05 21.14
N ALA A 99 -6.82 0.64 22.30
CA ALA A 99 -6.23 -0.45 23.08
C ALA A 99 -6.01 -1.67 22.18
N ASP A 100 -4.95 -2.43 22.43
CA ASP A 100 -4.69 -3.69 21.74
C ASP A 100 -5.86 -4.66 22.01
N ILE A 101 -6.80 -4.71 21.07
CA ILE A 101 -7.91 -5.64 21.09
C ILE A 101 -7.46 -6.78 20.19
N GLY A 102 -6.99 -7.89 20.79
CA GLY A 102 -6.35 -9.04 20.13
C GLY A 102 -7.17 -9.80 19.07
N ALA A 103 -8.12 -9.16 18.39
CA ALA A 103 -8.88 -9.65 17.26
C ALA A 103 -9.31 -8.50 16.32
N ARG A 104 -9.32 -8.74 15.00
CA ARG A 104 -9.76 -7.74 14.02
C ARG A 104 -11.28 -7.60 14.04
N ARG A 105 -11.77 -6.38 14.24
CA ARG A 105 -13.21 -6.08 14.20
C ARG A 105 -13.60 -5.60 12.81
N GLU A 106 -14.69 -6.09 12.23
CA GLU A 106 -15.21 -5.53 10.97
C GLU A 106 -15.76 -4.10 11.20
N CYS A 107 -15.56 -3.19 10.24
CA CYS A 107 -15.97 -1.79 10.37
C CYS A 107 -17.50 -1.66 10.40
N ALA A 108 -18.04 -1.05 11.46
CA ALA A 108 -19.49 -0.90 11.59
C ALA A 108 -20.11 -0.02 10.49
N GLY A 109 -19.39 1.00 10.02
CA GLY A 109 -19.88 1.87 8.94
C GLY A 109 -19.91 1.19 7.58
N SER A 110 -18.88 0.41 7.21
CA SER A 110 -18.90 -0.36 5.96
C SER A 110 -20.05 -1.37 5.97
N VAL A 111 -20.27 -2.00 7.12
CA VAL A 111 -21.31 -2.98 7.37
C VAL A 111 -22.72 -2.36 7.31
N ALA A 112 -22.93 -1.16 7.86
CA ALA A 112 -24.17 -0.40 7.71
C ALA A 112 -24.47 -0.11 6.22
N LEU A 113 -23.44 0.30 5.49
CA LEU A 113 -23.53 0.66 4.08
C LEU A 113 -23.82 -0.56 3.19
N ILE A 114 -23.19 -1.71 3.47
CA ILE A 114 -23.50 -3.00 2.85
C ILE A 114 -24.97 -3.37 3.06
N ARG A 115 -25.50 -3.26 4.29
CA ARG A 115 -26.92 -3.57 4.56
C ARG A 115 -27.85 -2.66 3.77
N ARG A 116 -27.59 -1.35 3.78
CA ARG A 116 -28.39 -0.38 3.04
C ARG A 116 -28.43 -0.74 1.56
N GLU A 117 -27.27 -1.00 0.95
CA GLU A 117 -27.19 -1.35 -0.47
C GLU A 117 -27.81 -2.71 -0.80
N MET A 118 -27.70 -3.70 0.08
CA MET A 118 -28.38 -4.98 -0.12
C MET A 118 -29.90 -4.85 -0.06
N ARG A 119 -30.43 -4.09 0.91
CA ARG A 119 -31.87 -3.78 0.99
C ARG A 119 -32.34 -3.01 -0.25
N LEU A 120 -31.54 -2.06 -0.72
CA LEU A 120 -31.82 -1.35 -1.97
C LEU A 120 -31.84 -2.32 -3.14
N ALA A 121 -30.83 -3.17 -3.32
CA ALA A 121 -30.78 -4.15 -4.41
C ALA A 121 -31.97 -5.13 -4.38
N GLU A 122 -32.39 -5.58 -3.20
CA GLU A 122 -33.57 -6.45 -3.01
C GLU A 122 -34.89 -5.75 -3.37
N SER A 123 -34.94 -4.42 -3.36
CA SER A 123 -36.12 -3.65 -3.77
C SER A 123 -36.27 -3.50 -5.29
N TYR A 124 -35.24 -3.86 -6.08
CA TYR A 124 -35.33 -3.86 -7.54
C TYR A 124 -35.74 -5.24 -8.06
N PRO A 125 -36.44 -5.33 -9.21
CA PRO A 125 -36.87 -6.61 -9.79
C PRO A 125 -35.72 -7.58 -10.07
N ASN A 126 -34.55 -7.06 -10.44
CA ASN A 126 -33.35 -7.85 -10.68
C ASN A 126 -32.08 -7.00 -10.56
N HIS A 127 -30.92 -7.67 -10.48
CA HIS A 127 -29.61 -7.01 -10.36
C HIS A 127 -29.32 -6.05 -11.52
N ALA A 128 -29.72 -6.38 -12.75
CA ALA A 128 -29.46 -5.52 -13.91
C ALA A 128 -30.19 -4.16 -13.79
N THR A 129 -31.43 -4.16 -13.30
CA THR A 129 -32.17 -2.92 -13.01
C THR A 129 -31.56 -2.14 -11.85
N TYR A 130 -31.11 -2.84 -10.79
CA TYR A 130 -30.44 -2.22 -9.65
C TYR A 130 -29.15 -1.49 -10.06
N ILE A 131 -28.23 -2.19 -10.75
CA ILE A 131 -26.92 -1.60 -11.08
C ILE A 131 -27.06 -0.47 -12.11
N LYS A 132 -28.08 -0.52 -12.99
CA LYS A 132 -28.39 0.60 -13.88
C LYS A 132 -28.85 1.84 -13.11
N ALA A 133 -29.65 1.66 -12.07
CA ALA A 133 -30.12 2.77 -11.23
C ALA A 133 -29.07 3.24 -10.19
N ARG A 134 -28.16 2.33 -9.79
CA ARG A 134 -27.13 2.57 -8.79
C ARG A 134 -25.78 2.05 -9.30
N PRO A 135 -25.13 2.75 -10.24
CA PRO A 135 -23.87 2.30 -10.83
C PRO A 135 -22.70 2.20 -9.83
N ALA A 136 -22.74 2.92 -8.71
CA ALA A 136 -21.81 2.75 -7.60
C ALA A 136 -22.22 1.62 -6.63
N GLY A 137 -23.30 0.91 -6.91
CA GLY A 137 -23.86 -0.15 -6.07
C GLY A 137 -23.09 -1.47 -6.14
N LEU A 138 -23.62 -2.49 -5.47
CA LEU A 138 -23.01 -3.82 -5.40
C LEU A 138 -23.03 -4.52 -6.77
N SER A 139 -21.87 -4.97 -7.24
CA SER A 139 -21.74 -5.89 -8.36
C SER A 139 -22.46 -7.21 -8.06
N LYS A 140 -22.81 -7.98 -9.10
CA LYS A 140 -23.45 -9.30 -8.91
C LYS A 140 -22.57 -10.22 -8.05
N HIS A 141 -21.26 -10.16 -8.25
CA HIS A 141 -20.29 -10.91 -7.47
C HIS A 141 -20.31 -10.49 -6.00
N ALA A 142 -20.16 -9.19 -5.71
CA ALA A 142 -20.15 -8.66 -4.36
C ALA A 142 -21.47 -8.95 -3.63
N PHE A 143 -22.62 -8.75 -4.30
CA PHE A 143 -23.93 -9.08 -3.74
C PHE A 143 -24.01 -10.55 -3.30
N LEU A 144 -23.54 -11.49 -4.13
CA LEU A 144 -23.53 -12.92 -3.80
C LEU A 144 -22.59 -13.23 -2.62
N VAL A 145 -21.37 -12.69 -2.62
CA VAL A 145 -20.38 -12.88 -1.54
C VAL A 145 -20.95 -12.35 -0.22
N LEU A 146 -21.43 -11.11 -0.21
CA LEU A 146 -21.94 -10.45 0.99
C LEU A 146 -23.24 -11.11 1.50
N SER A 147 -24.12 -11.56 0.59
CA SER A 147 -25.30 -12.34 0.97
C SER A 147 -24.95 -13.68 1.62
N LYS A 148 -23.95 -14.40 1.09
CA LYS A 148 -23.47 -15.65 1.72
C LYS A 148 -22.89 -15.38 3.10
N ARG A 149 -22.09 -14.32 3.26
CA ARG A 149 -21.50 -13.94 4.56
C ARG A 149 -22.57 -13.52 5.58
N LEU A 150 -23.58 -12.75 5.17
CA LEU A 150 -24.70 -12.35 6.06
C LEU A 150 -25.52 -13.53 6.54
N LYS A 151 -25.69 -14.55 5.70
CA LYS A 151 -26.38 -15.80 6.05
C LYS A 151 -25.50 -16.79 6.83
N GLY A 152 -24.25 -16.44 7.11
CA GLY A 152 -23.29 -17.33 7.77
C GLY A 152 -22.84 -18.52 6.92
N MET A 153 -23.04 -18.47 5.61
CA MET A 153 -22.66 -19.51 4.65
C MET A 153 -21.24 -19.33 4.10
N MET A 154 -20.53 -18.29 4.54
CA MET A 154 -19.18 -17.97 4.12
C MET A 154 -18.43 -17.26 5.26
N GLU A 155 -17.20 -17.69 5.51
CA GLU A 155 -16.31 -17.08 6.51
C GLU A 155 -15.52 -15.89 5.92
N PRO A 156 -15.27 -14.82 6.69
CA PRO A 156 -15.86 -14.56 8.00
C PRO A 156 -17.34 -14.15 7.85
N PRO A 157 -18.26 -14.66 8.68
CA PRO A 157 -19.65 -14.24 8.63
C PRO A 157 -19.74 -12.77 8.98
N VAL A 158 -20.59 -12.03 8.27
CA VAL A 158 -20.94 -10.67 8.71
C VAL A 158 -21.80 -10.84 9.95
N ARG A 159 -21.30 -10.40 11.09
CA ARG A 159 -22.01 -10.50 12.37
C ARG A 159 -22.13 -9.11 12.98
N PHE A 160 -23.35 -8.77 13.39
CA PHE A 160 -23.69 -7.50 14.04
C PHE A 160 -23.85 -7.71 15.54
N ALA A 161 -23.43 -6.74 16.33
CA ALA A 161 -23.82 -6.67 17.73
C ALA A 161 -25.23 -6.07 17.90
N VAL A 162 -25.61 -5.12 17.05
CA VAL A 162 -26.90 -4.37 17.07
C VAL A 162 -27.21 -3.91 15.65
N LYS A 163 -28.50 -3.70 15.30
CA LYS A 163 -28.93 -3.13 14.01
C LYS A 163 -28.13 -1.83 13.73
N PRO A 164 -27.26 -1.80 12.72
CA PRO A 164 -26.38 -0.65 12.51
C PRO A 164 -27.20 0.56 12.04
N ASP A 165 -26.75 1.75 12.42
CA ASP A 165 -27.36 3.00 11.98
C ASP A 165 -27.00 3.30 10.52
N GLU A 166 -27.96 3.13 9.61
CA GLU A 166 -27.81 3.42 8.18
C GLU A 166 -27.95 4.93 7.86
N SER A 167 -28.40 5.76 8.81
CA SER A 167 -28.70 7.18 8.56
C SER A 167 -27.45 8.06 8.50
N ASP A 168 -26.41 7.66 9.23
CA ASP A 168 -25.16 8.41 9.40
C ASP A 168 -24.07 7.98 8.41
N VAL A 169 -24.35 7.05 7.49
CA VAL A 169 -23.37 6.59 6.49
C VAL A 169 -23.59 7.21 5.12
N ILE A 170 -22.48 7.50 4.43
CA ILE A 170 -22.43 8.17 3.11
C ILE A 170 -23.23 7.36 2.07
N ASP A 171 -23.97 8.00 1.16
CA ASP A 171 -24.45 7.32 -0.04
C ASP A 171 -23.34 7.29 -1.12
N PRO A 172 -22.85 6.11 -1.56
CA PRO A 172 -21.90 6.02 -2.66
C PRO A 172 -22.31 6.80 -3.90
N MET A 173 -23.62 6.86 -4.18
CA MET A 173 -24.15 7.58 -5.35
C MET A 173 -23.98 9.10 -5.26
N GLU A 174 -23.85 9.65 -4.06
CA GLU A 174 -23.65 11.08 -3.84
C GLU A 174 -22.17 11.50 -4.02
N ARG A 175 -21.26 10.53 -4.00
CA ARG A 175 -19.83 10.79 -3.82
C ARG A 175 -18.97 10.18 -4.93
N ILE A 176 -19.32 9.00 -5.44
CA ILE A 176 -18.47 8.26 -6.39
C ILE A 176 -18.80 8.66 -7.82
N ASP A 177 -17.79 9.19 -8.51
CA ASP A 177 -17.79 9.25 -9.97
C ASP A 177 -17.49 7.87 -10.55
N THR A 178 -18.53 7.19 -11.04
CA THR A 178 -18.39 5.85 -11.64
C THR A 178 -17.74 5.85 -13.01
N THR A 179 -17.44 7.02 -13.57
CA THR A 179 -16.67 7.18 -14.81
C THR A 179 -15.19 7.44 -14.55
N SER A 180 -14.82 7.69 -13.29
CA SER A 180 -13.43 7.90 -12.87
C SER A 180 -12.56 6.67 -13.10
N PHE A 181 -11.26 6.91 -13.30
CA PHE A 181 -10.28 5.85 -13.45
C PHE A 181 -10.20 4.98 -12.18
N GLU A 182 -10.23 5.59 -11.01
CA GLU A 182 -10.18 4.94 -9.69
C GLU A 182 -11.37 4.00 -9.46
N TRP A 183 -12.52 4.28 -10.08
CA TRP A 183 -13.66 3.36 -10.06
C TRP A 183 -13.54 2.29 -11.13
N ALA A 184 -13.11 2.64 -12.34
CA ALA A 184 -12.96 1.67 -13.43
C ALA A 184 -11.95 0.57 -13.09
N VAL A 185 -10.80 0.95 -12.54
CA VAL A 185 -9.70 0.05 -12.19
C VAL A 185 -9.50 0.04 -10.68
N ASN A 186 -9.26 -1.14 -10.09
CA ASN A 186 -8.95 -1.18 -8.66
C ASN A 186 -7.53 -0.66 -8.40
N THR A 187 -7.17 -0.38 -7.14
CA THR A 187 -5.84 0.16 -6.79
C THR A 187 -4.69 -0.66 -7.38
N GLU A 188 -4.81 -2.00 -7.38
CA GLU A 188 -3.81 -2.90 -7.95
C GLU A 188 -3.76 -2.81 -9.47
N GLY A 189 -4.91 -2.72 -10.14
CA GLY A 189 -5.04 -2.56 -11.58
C GLY A 189 -4.60 -1.17 -12.05
N ALA A 190 -4.92 -0.11 -11.31
CA ALA A 190 -4.43 1.24 -11.54
C ALA A 190 -2.90 1.28 -11.45
N ALA A 191 -2.34 0.74 -10.37
CA ALA A 191 -0.89 0.64 -10.21
C ALA A 191 -0.26 -0.22 -11.32
N ALA A 192 -0.86 -1.36 -11.68
CA ALA A 192 -0.35 -2.21 -12.75
C ALA A 192 -0.42 -1.55 -14.13
N ILE A 193 -1.48 -0.78 -14.41
CA ILE A 193 -1.63 -0.01 -15.66
C ILE A 193 -0.62 1.12 -15.70
N LEU A 194 -0.45 1.88 -14.61
CA LEU A 194 0.56 2.93 -14.53
C LEU A 194 1.97 2.36 -14.71
N LEU A 195 2.30 1.27 -14.01
CA LEU A 195 3.58 0.56 -14.18
C LEU A 195 3.75 0.02 -15.62
N ALA A 196 2.68 -0.45 -16.26
CA ALA A 196 2.72 -0.89 -17.64
C ALA A 196 2.94 0.26 -18.63
N ILE A 197 2.27 1.39 -18.42
CA ILE A 197 2.47 2.61 -19.20
C ILE A 197 3.92 3.10 -19.02
N GLU A 198 4.41 3.18 -17.79
CA GLU A 198 5.80 3.53 -17.49
C GLU A 198 6.78 2.58 -18.19
N SER A 199 6.50 1.27 -18.22
CA SER A 199 7.37 0.27 -18.87
C SER A 199 7.44 0.38 -20.39
N VAL A 200 6.41 0.98 -21.02
CA VAL A 200 6.32 1.15 -22.48
C VAL A 200 6.83 2.51 -22.92
N ILE A 201 6.55 3.57 -22.15
CA ILE A 201 6.88 4.95 -22.52
C ILE A 201 8.27 5.37 -22.00
N GLY A 202 8.88 4.59 -21.11
CA GLY A 202 10.01 5.04 -20.30
C GLY A 202 9.52 5.98 -19.19
N SER A 203 10.21 6.03 -18.05
CA SER A 203 9.73 6.83 -16.92
C SER A 203 9.81 8.33 -17.25
N LEU A 204 8.68 8.93 -17.62
CA LEU A 204 8.52 10.39 -17.63
C LEU A 204 8.08 10.83 -16.23
N CYS A 205 8.93 10.57 -15.23
CA CYS A 205 8.71 11.15 -13.91
C CYS A 205 9.10 12.62 -13.96
N GLU A 206 8.12 13.52 -13.99
CA GLU A 206 8.33 14.98 -14.01
C GLU A 206 8.48 15.58 -12.60
N CYS A 207 8.75 14.75 -11.58
CA CYS A 207 8.91 15.25 -10.24
C CYS A 207 10.22 16.07 -10.08
N PRO A 208 10.28 17.04 -9.15
CA PRO A 208 11.46 17.87 -8.92
C PRO A 208 12.76 17.07 -8.73
N VAL A 209 12.67 15.87 -8.16
CA VAL A 209 13.81 14.98 -7.93
C VAL A 209 14.37 14.46 -9.25
N CYS A 210 13.53 13.94 -10.14
CA CYS A 210 13.96 13.38 -11.41
C CYS A 210 14.41 14.48 -12.38
N THR A 211 13.65 15.58 -12.49
CA THR A 211 13.97 16.69 -13.39
C THR A 211 15.26 17.42 -13.02
N ASN A 212 15.58 17.51 -11.73
CA ASN A 212 16.78 18.20 -11.24
C ASN A 212 17.81 17.24 -10.64
N HIS A 213 17.76 15.95 -10.98
CA HIS A 213 18.57 14.90 -10.36
C HIS A 213 20.08 15.21 -10.36
N THR A 214 20.58 15.78 -11.46
CA THR A 214 21.99 16.18 -11.64
C THR A 214 22.46 17.29 -10.71
N THR A 215 21.54 17.97 -10.01
CA THR A 215 21.86 18.95 -8.97
C THR A 215 22.03 18.29 -7.59
N ALA A 216 21.42 17.12 -7.37
CA ALA A 216 21.57 16.36 -6.13
C ALA A 216 22.85 15.51 -6.14
N HIS A 217 23.17 14.89 -7.27
CA HIS A 217 24.28 13.96 -7.44
C HIS A 217 25.11 14.23 -8.69
N LYS A 218 26.37 13.81 -8.67
CA LYS A 218 27.21 13.82 -9.88
C LYS A 218 26.67 12.80 -10.86
N ALA A 219 26.41 13.25 -12.08
CA ALA A 219 25.91 12.40 -13.14
C ALA A 219 26.87 12.33 -14.33
N ARG A 220 26.77 11.25 -15.09
CA ARG A 220 27.49 11.03 -16.34
C ARG A 220 26.54 10.50 -17.40
N PRO A 221 26.70 10.91 -18.67
CA PRO A 221 25.87 10.41 -19.75
C PRO A 221 26.18 8.95 -20.04
N PHE A 222 25.14 8.15 -20.26
CA PHE A 222 25.24 6.80 -20.81
C PHE A 222 24.14 6.55 -21.84
N LEU A 223 24.27 5.46 -22.60
CA LEU A 223 23.29 5.06 -23.62
C LEU A 223 22.42 3.93 -23.07
N THR A 224 21.09 4.11 -23.04
CA THR A 224 20.14 3.05 -22.66
C THR A 224 20.08 1.93 -23.70
N ALA A 225 19.43 0.82 -23.37
CA ALA A 225 19.26 -0.31 -24.29
C ALA A 225 18.47 0.08 -25.56
N GLU A 226 17.65 1.14 -25.48
CA GLU A 226 16.87 1.71 -26.58
C GLU A 226 17.65 2.73 -27.40
N GLY A 227 18.91 3.01 -27.06
CA GLY A 227 19.73 4.01 -27.75
C GLY A 227 19.46 5.45 -27.31
N MET A 228 18.81 5.68 -26.16
CA MET A 228 18.60 7.03 -25.61
C MET A 228 19.81 7.47 -24.80
N ALA A 229 20.28 8.70 -25.01
CA ALA A 229 21.31 9.31 -24.19
C ALA A 229 20.67 9.93 -22.95
N VAL A 230 21.08 9.47 -21.77
CA VAL A 230 20.56 9.95 -20.48
C VAL A 230 21.69 10.13 -19.48
N ASP A 231 21.53 11.07 -18.55
CA ASP A 231 22.46 11.24 -17.44
C ASP A 231 22.03 10.35 -16.26
N ALA A 232 22.98 9.60 -15.70
CA ALA A 232 22.77 8.80 -14.49
C ALA A 232 23.88 9.02 -13.48
N ASP A 233 23.63 8.65 -12.22
CA ASP A 233 24.62 8.76 -11.15
C ASP A 233 25.96 8.13 -11.55
N GLU A 234 27.04 8.90 -11.36
CA GLU A 234 28.39 8.49 -11.76
C GLU A 234 28.78 7.13 -11.17
N GLU A 235 28.35 6.85 -9.94
CA GLU A 235 28.59 5.60 -9.24
C GLU A 235 27.82 4.41 -9.84
N LEU A 236 26.63 4.65 -10.40
CA LEU A 236 25.81 3.63 -11.06
C LEU A 236 26.16 3.42 -12.53
N HIS A 237 26.87 4.37 -13.15
CA HIS A 237 27.17 4.37 -14.59
C HIS A 237 27.70 3.02 -15.11
N GLY A 238 28.66 2.40 -14.42
CA GLY A 238 29.25 1.13 -14.85
C GLY A 238 28.26 -0.04 -14.84
N LEU A 239 27.38 -0.08 -13.85
CA LEU A 239 26.31 -1.08 -13.74
C LEU A 239 25.26 -0.86 -14.83
N LEU A 240 24.76 0.37 -14.97
CA LEU A 240 23.73 0.73 -15.96
C LEU A 240 24.23 0.50 -17.39
N SER A 241 25.49 0.83 -17.68
CA SER A 241 26.10 0.53 -18.98
C SER A 241 26.17 -0.97 -19.26
N SER A 242 26.47 -1.78 -18.23
CA SER A 242 26.52 -3.24 -18.38
C SER A 242 25.11 -3.83 -18.56
N MET A 243 24.11 -3.30 -17.86
CA MET A 243 22.70 -3.67 -18.05
C MET A 243 22.20 -3.32 -19.46
N SER A 244 22.50 -2.10 -19.92
CA SER A 244 22.18 -1.63 -21.28
C SER A 244 22.82 -2.53 -22.35
N ALA A 245 24.11 -2.86 -22.21
CA ALA A 245 24.81 -3.76 -23.13
C ALA A 245 24.22 -5.19 -23.15
N ALA A 246 23.61 -5.63 -22.06
CA ALA A 246 22.88 -6.90 -21.98
C ALA A 246 21.44 -6.82 -22.52
N GLY A 247 21.00 -5.66 -23.01
CA GLY A 247 19.64 -5.43 -23.50
C GLY A 247 18.61 -5.27 -22.38
N ILE A 248 19.03 -4.98 -21.15
CA ILE A 248 18.13 -4.72 -20.03
C ILE A 248 17.68 -3.26 -20.08
N GLN A 249 16.37 -3.07 -20.24
CA GLN A 249 15.73 -1.76 -20.35
C GLN A 249 15.55 -1.14 -18.97
N THR A 250 16.47 -0.26 -18.57
CA THR A 250 16.38 0.47 -17.29
C THR A 250 15.40 1.63 -17.41
N MET A 251 14.53 1.78 -16.41
CA MET A 251 13.46 2.78 -16.40
C MET A 251 13.81 3.98 -15.52
N ASP A 252 14.35 3.73 -14.32
CA ASP A 252 14.86 4.75 -13.40
C ASP A 252 15.99 4.18 -12.53
N SER A 253 16.80 5.06 -11.96
CA SER A 253 17.82 4.69 -10.99
C SER A 253 18.22 5.89 -10.13
N CYS A 254 18.68 5.62 -8.91
CA CYS A 254 19.29 6.62 -8.04
C CYS A 254 20.22 5.94 -7.04
N ILE A 255 21.40 6.51 -6.82
CA ILE A 255 22.39 6.02 -5.85
C ILE A 255 21.91 6.25 -4.41
N ASN A 256 21.14 7.31 -4.17
CA ASN A 256 20.55 7.61 -2.87
C ASN A 256 19.35 8.55 -3.00
N MET A 257 18.14 7.96 -3.07
CA MET A 257 16.90 8.73 -3.22
C MET A 257 16.62 9.64 -2.00
N ALA A 258 17.09 9.29 -0.81
CA ALA A 258 16.90 10.12 0.38
C ALA A 258 17.63 11.46 0.27
N ASP A 259 18.89 11.43 -0.16
CA ASP A 259 19.70 12.64 -0.31
C ASP A 259 19.13 13.56 -1.40
N ALA A 260 18.61 12.98 -2.50
CA ALA A 260 17.97 13.74 -3.56
C ALA A 260 16.65 14.37 -3.09
N LEU A 261 15.82 13.65 -2.33
CA LEU A 261 14.60 14.17 -1.72
C LEU A 261 14.87 15.28 -0.70
N GLU A 262 15.85 15.10 0.18
CA GLU A 262 16.21 16.11 1.19
C GLU A 262 16.66 17.43 0.54
N LYS A 263 17.34 17.36 -0.61
CA LYS A 263 17.81 18.54 -1.35
C LYS A 263 16.76 19.19 -2.23
N LEU A 264 15.97 18.38 -2.96
CA LEU A 264 15.14 18.85 -4.06
C LEU A 264 13.66 18.86 -3.74
N TRP A 265 13.22 18.09 -2.73
CA TRP A 265 11.82 18.01 -2.36
C TRP A 265 11.58 17.72 -0.86
N PRO A 266 12.16 18.53 0.06
CA PRO A 266 12.19 18.24 1.48
C PRO A 266 10.80 18.05 2.10
N GLU A 267 9.79 18.80 1.64
CA GLU A 267 8.42 18.72 2.13
C GLU A 267 7.72 17.39 1.84
N ARG A 268 8.19 16.61 0.85
CA ARG A 268 7.64 15.27 0.54
C ARG A 268 8.37 14.12 1.22
N THR A 269 9.56 14.37 1.78
CA THR A 269 10.42 13.34 2.37
C THR A 269 9.68 12.54 3.44
N ALA A 270 9.04 13.23 4.39
CA ALA A 270 8.31 12.56 5.48
C ALA A 270 7.16 11.69 4.96
N THR A 271 6.41 12.16 3.97
CA THR A 271 5.31 11.40 3.34
C THR A 271 5.83 10.14 2.65
N LEU A 272 6.89 10.24 1.86
CA LEU A 272 7.46 9.11 1.11
C LEU A 272 8.13 8.08 2.02
N VAL A 273 8.82 8.53 3.08
CA VAL A 273 9.38 7.64 4.12
C VAL A 273 8.30 6.86 4.86
N ARG A 274 7.12 7.46 5.07
CA ARG A 274 5.99 6.86 5.79
C ARG A 274 5.03 6.08 4.87
N ALA A 275 5.22 6.13 3.56
CA ALA A 275 4.39 5.40 2.60
C ALA A 275 4.34 3.90 2.95
N PRO A 276 3.16 3.27 2.98
CA PRO A 276 3.01 1.87 3.38
C PRO A 276 3.86 0.95 2.50
N ILE A 277 4.59 0.02 3.12
CA ILE A 277 5.47 -0.90 2.41
C ILE A 277 4.63 -1.75 1.44
N GLY A 278 4.98 -1.68 0.15
CA GLY A 278 4.35 -2.42 -0.93
C GLY A 278 5.41 -2.99 -1.87
N LYS A 279 5.01 -3.76 -2.89
CA LYS A 279 5.94 -4.45 -3.80
C LYS A 279 6.91 -3.52 -4.54
N MET A 280 6.54 -2.26 -4.79
CA MET A 280 7.43 -1.24 -5.35
C MET A 280 7.18 0.06 -4.62
N ASN A 281 7.84 0.25 -3.48
CA ASN A 281 7.76 1.45 -2.67
C ASN A 281 9.16 2.05 -2.49
N TYR A 282 9.24 3.38 -2.47
CA TYR A 282 10.44 4.15 -2.13
C TYR A 282 10.78 4.14 -0.63
N SER A 283 9.86 3.78 0.27
CA SER A 283 10.08 3.95 1.71
C SER A 283 11.29 3.14 2.25
N SER A 284 11.49 1.89 1.82
CA SER A 284 12.62 1.08 2.29
C SER A 284 13.96 1.64 1.82
N MET A 285 14.06 2.01 0.54
CA MET A 285 15.28 2.60 -0.03
C MET A 285 15.59 3.97 0.56
N ILE A 286 14.58 4.81 0.83
CA ILE A 286 14.79 6.12 1.44
C ILE A 286 15.28 5.95 2.89
N ARG A 287 14.64 5.08 3.69
CA ARG A 287 15.05 4.85 5.09
C ARG A 287 16.47 4.29 5.21
N SER A 288 16.84 3.40 4.29
CA SER A 288 18.14 2.74 4.30
C SER A 288 19.23 3.50 3.54
N ARG A 289 18.89 4.68 2.97
CA ARG A 289 19.77 5.45 2.08
C ARG A 289 20.42 4.56 1.01
N ALA A 290 19.64 3.64 0.47
CA ALA A 290 20.10 2.65 -0.48
C ALA A 290 19.97 3.15 -1.93
N ALA A 291 20.78 2.55 -2.80
CA ALA A 291 20.64 2.69 -4.22
C ALA A 291 19.46 1.86 -4.71
N HIS A 292 18.86 2.27 -5.83
CA HIS A 292 17.87 1.47 -6.54
C HIS A 292 18.02 1.58 -8.05
N ILE A 293 17.53 0.55 -8.73
CA ILE A 293 17.35 0.52 -10.17
C ILE A 293 16.02 -0.15 -10.46
N ARG A 294 15.21 0.45 -11.32
CA ARG A 294 14.04 -0.19 -11.94
C ARG A 294 14.31 -0.52 -13.39
N TYR A 295 13.80 -1.67 -13.83
CA TYR A 295 13.95 -2.13 -15.20
C TYR A 295 12.77 -2.99 -15.63
N SER A 296 12.52 -3.03 -16.94
CA SER A 296 11.47 -3.86 -17.53
C SER A 296 11.82 -5.33 -17.41
N ASN A 297 10.81 -6.14 -17.08
CA ASN A 297 10.90 -7.59 -17.07
C ASN A 297 11.01 -8.12 -18.50
N GLY A 298 11.79 -9.18 -18.68
CA GLY A 298 11.96 -9.82 -19.97
C GLY A 298 13.14 -10.80 -19.97
N PRO A 299 13.35 -11.53 -21.09
CA PRO A 299 14.37 -12.57 -21.15
C PRO A 299 15.78 -12.07 -20.81
N ALA A 300 16.14 -10.85 -21.23
CA ALA A 300 17.41 -10.21 -20.90
C ALA A 300 17.55 -9.91 -19.38
N ALA A 301 16.45 -9.48 -18.75
CA ALA A 301 16.43 -9.12 -17.33
C ALA A 301 16.37 -10.33 -16.39
N ASP A 302 15.85 -11.46 -16.84
CA ASP A 302 15.64 -12.66 -16.01
C ASP A 302 16.95 -13.22 -15.42
N ALA A 303 18.00 -13.28 -16.23
CA ALA A 303 19.31 -13.78 -15.79
C ALA A 303 19.92 -12.86 -14.72
N PHE A 304 19.90 -11.55 -14.98
CA PHE A 304 20.35 -10.54 -14.03
C PHE A 304 19.54 -10.58 -12.72
N THR A 305 18.22 -10.67 -12.80
CA THR A 305 17.33 -10.70 -11.63
C THR A 305 17.59 -11.91 -10.74
N ARG A 306 17.79 -13.10 -11.34
CA ARG A 306 18.19 -14.31 -10.58
C ARG A 306 19.54 -14.13 -9.90
N ALA A 307 20.52 -13.56 -10.60
CA ALA A 307 21.84 -13.32 -10.03
C ALA A 307 21.81 -12.26 -8.91
N ALA A 308 21.07 -11.17 -9.09
CA ALA A 308 20.89 -10.11 -8.11
C ALA A 308 20.25 -10.65 -6.82
N SER A 309 19.23 -11.51 -6.94
CA SER A 309 18.53 -12.15 -5.82
C SER A 309 19.42 -13.07 -4.97
N ALA A 310 20.58 -13.49 -5.49
CA ALA A 310 21.52 -14.34 -4.76
C ALA A 310 22.47 -13.54 -3.85
N PHE A 311 22.52 -12.21 -3.96
CA PHE A 311 23.36 -11.38 -3.12
C PHE A 311 22.66 -11.01 -1.81
N SER A 312 23.27 -11.36 -0.68
CA SER A 312 22.81 -10.89 0.63
C SER A 312 22.85 -9.36 0.70
N GLY A 313 21.73 -8.74 1.08
CA GLY A 313 21.59 -7.27 1.15
C GLY A 313 21.09 -6.61 -0.14
N VAL A 314 20.72 -7.40 -1.16
CA VAL A 314 19.99 -6.92 -2.34
C VAL A 314 18.53 -7.34 -2.20
N GLU A 315 17.63 -6.37 -2.13
CA GLU A 315 16.19 -6.61 -2.15
C GLU A 315 15.71 -6.58 -3.60
N VAL A 316 15.01 -7.62 -4.04
CA VAL A 316 14.44 -7.72 -5.38
C VAL A 316 12.93 -7.81 -5.25
N SER A 317 12.22 -6.91 -5.92
CA SER A 317 10.76 -6.90 -5.92
C SER A 317 10.22 -6.69 -7.34
N SER A 318 9.36 -7.61 -7.77
CA SER A 318 8.73 -7.58 -9.10
C SER A 318 7.23 -7.33 -8.99
N SER A 319 6.70 -6.49 -9.89
CA SER A 319 5.28 -6.13 -9.95
C SER A 319 4.92 -5.84 -11.40
N GLY A 320 4.05 -6.68 -11.98
CA GLY A 320 3.68 -6.59 -13.39
C GLY A 320 4.90 -6.64 -14.33
N PRO A 321 5.07 -5.67 -15.25
CA PRO A 321 6.15 -5.66 -16.22
C PRO A 321 7.47 -5.07 -15.69
N VAL A 322 7.56 -4.74 -14.41
CA VAL A 322 8.73 -4.07 -13.84
C VAL A 322 9.37 -4.93 -12.75
N THR A 323 10.68 -4.81 -12.58
CA THR A 323 11.41 -5.23 -11.39
C THR A 323 12.19 -4.05 -10.83
N GLN A 324 12.17 -3.93 -9.50
CA GLN A 324 12.98 -3.01 -8.73
C GLN A 324 14.00 -3.82 -7.94
N ILE A 325 15.26 -3.38 -7.99
CA ILE A 325 16.28 -3.82 -7.03
C ILE A 325 16.67 -2.65 -6.13
N VAL A 326 16.83 -2.94 -4.83
CA VAL A 326 17.32 -1.99 -3.82
C VAL A 326 18.56 -2.60 -3.17
N PHE A 327 19.64 -1.84 -3.10
CA PHE A 327 20.93 -2.35 -2.66
C PHE A 327 21.83 -1.26 -2.07
N GLN A 328 22.73 -1.64 -1.18
CA GLN A 328 23.78 -0.74 -0.70
C GLN A 328 24.86 -0.52 -1.77
N PRO A 329 25.45 0.68 -1.91
CA PRO A 329 26.44 0.98 -2.96
C PRO A 329 27.62 0.00 -3.07
N LYS A 330 28.00 -0.63 -1.95
CA LYS A 330 29.02 -1.70 -1.91
C LYS A 330 28.74 -2.89 -2.84
N HIS A 331 27.49 -3.09 -3.26
CA HIS A 331 27.08 -4.18 -4.16
C HIS A 331 27.23 -3.85 -5.65
N ILE A 332 27.50 -2.59 -6.02
CA ILE A 332 27.63 -2.16 -7.42
C ILE A 332 28.62 -3.02 -8.21
N PRO A 333 29.83 -3.34 -7.73
CA PRO A 333 30.77 -4.17 -8.50
C PRO A 333 30.24 -5.58 -8.77
N ALA A 334 29.59 -6.20 -7.79
CA ALA A 334 29.04 -7.55 -7.90
C ALA A 334 27.84 -7.59 -8.87
N LEU A 335 26.95 -6.60 -8.79
CA LEU A 335 25.83 -6.43 -9.72
C LEU A 335 26.33 -6.11 -11.13
N THR A 336 27.39 -5.32 -11.28
CA THR A 336 28.00 -5.02 -12.58
C THR A 336 28.52 -6.29 -13.24
N ALA A 337 29.17 -7.17 -12.46
CA ALA A 337 29.63 -8.46 -12.96
C ALA A 337 28.47 -9.40 -13.31
N ALA A 338 27.36 -9.34 -12.56
CA ALA A 338 26.17 -10.12 -12.85
C ALA A 338 25.47 -9.67 -14.14
N ALA A 339 25.43 -8.37 -14.43
CA ALA A 339 24.82 -7.81 -15.64
C ALA A 339 25.58 -8.17 -16.94
N LYS A 340 26.84 -8.60 -16.85
CA LYS A 340 27.66 -8.98 -18.01
C LYS A 340 27.52 -10.45 -18.42
N ARG A 341 26.77 -11.25 -17.67
CA ARG A 341 26.63 -12.71 -17.87
C ARG A 341 25.40 -13.02 -18.70
#